data_AF-A0A8T6Q1A9-F1
#
_entry.id   AF-A0A8T6Q1A9-F1
#
_cell.length_a   1.000
_cell.length_b   1.000
_cell.length_c   1.000
_cell.angle_alpha   90.00
_cell.angle_beta   90.00
_cell.angle_gamma   90.00
#
_symmetry.space_group_name_H-M   'P 1'
#
loop_
_entity.id
_entity.type
_entity.pdbx_description
1 polymer ?
#
loop_
_entity_poly.entity_id
_entity_poly.type
_entity_poly.pdbx_seq_one_letter_code
_entity_poly.pdbx_strand_id
1 'polypeptide(L)'
;RDIQRREDVSIADDISSWTNTSFGAAGTGANPNGKNWVGKDSTAIAGVNVDIGKDGNPLNLWGMELGWTVVELAAAQQVGRPIDTQKYDGMQLKWQMDNDEQVYIGDDALGLKGLANLVGVTLNNAPKTWANSTNDEILDSVNSILSNSWAASGYSIVPSDLRIPPEQYSLLASRKVSEAGNQSLLTYLAVNTIAFHQNGVPLEIKAVKWLKGRGVGGKDRMIAYTNDKKYVRYPLVPLQSVPIQYRGLYQIATYYGKLGAVEPVYKETLSYVDGI
;
A
#
# COMPACT_ATOMS: atom_id res chain seq x y z
N ARG A 1 -4.71 -4.84 -6.49
CA ARG A 1 -4.45 -3.55 -5.79
C ARG A 1 -4.78 -3.77 -4.36
N ASP A 2 -3.83 -3.43 -3.50
CA ASP A 2 -3.68 -4.20 -2.27
C ASP A 2 -3.84 -3.31 -1.02
N ILE A 3 -4.45 -2.13 -1.17
CA ILE A 3 -4.71 -1.15 -0.10
C ILE A 3 -6.18 -0.70 -0.16
N GLN A 4 -6.81 -0.47 0.99
CA GLN A 4 -8.18 0.03 1.11
C GLN A 4 -8.32 1.50 0.66
N ARG A 5 -9.41 1.78 -0.07
CA ARG A 5 -9.73 3.14 -0.53
C ARG A 5 -10.41 3.95 0.55
N ARG A 6 -10.12 5.24 0.57
CA ARG A 6 -10.80 6.23 1.38
C ARG A 6 -11.74 7.04 0.48
N GLU A 7 -13.03 6.74 0.57
CA GLU A 7 -14.09 7.31 -0.29
C GLU A 7 -14.79 8.54 0.33
N ASP A 8 -14.44 8.91 1.56
CA ASP A 8 -14.96 10.09 2.27
C ASP A 8 -14.34 11.43 1.79
N VAL A 9 -13.63 11.41 0.66
CA VAL A 9 -13.05 12.59 0.02
C VAL A 9 -13.85 12.93 -1.23
N SER A 10 -14.17 14.21 -1.41
CA SER A 10 -15.00 14.70 -2.51
C SER A 10 -14.20 15.53 -3.52
N ILE A 11 -14.82 15.85 -4.67
CA ILE A 11 -14.22 16.74 -5.67
C ILE A 11 -13.95 18.16 -5.12
N ALA A 12 -14.68 18.57 -4.09
CA ALA A 12 -14.54 19.88 -3.46
C ALA A 12 -13.29 20.00 -2.57
N ASP A 13 -12.66 18.88 -2.21
CA ASP A 13 -11.52 18.85 -1.29
C ASP A 13 -10.19 18.96 -2.04
N ASP A 14 -9.35 19.92 -1.64
CA ASP A 14 -8.02 20.13 -2.24
C ASP A 14 -6.90 19.45 -1.44
N ILE A 15 -7.15 19.10 -0.19
CA ILE A 15 -6.19 18.44 0.70
C ILE A 15 -6.88 17.27 1.41
N SER A 16 -6.29 16.09 1.36
CA SER A 16 -6.64 14.99 2.25
C SER A 16 -5.72 15.04 3.47
N SER A 17 -6.31 15.20 4.65
CA SER A 17 -5.56 15.19 5.91
C SER A 17 -5.88 13.95 6.74
N TRP A 18 -4.87 13.50 7.48
CA TRP A 18 -4.99 12.42 8.44
C TRP A 18 -4.15 12.71 9.67
N THR A 19 -4.54 12.07 10.77
CA THR A 19 -3.77 12.12 12.00
C THR A 19 -2.79 10.96 12.00
N ASN A 20 -1.51 11.25 12.15
CA ASN A 20 -0.53 10.24 12.53
C ASN A 20 -0.55 10.14 14.06
N THR A 21 -0.97 8.99 14.58
CA THR A 21 -1.11 8.79 16.04
C THR A 21 -0.04 7.82 16.51
N SER A 22 0.92 8.28 17.31
CA SER A 22 1.82 7.38 18.02
C SER A 22 1.35 7.23 19.46
N PHE A 23 1.12 6.00 19.92
CA PHE A 23 0.82 5.74 21.32
C PHE A 23 2.09 5.76 22.15
N GLY A 24 2.44 6.93 22.67
CA GLY A 24 3.45 7.08 23.71
C GLY A 24 2.77 7.18 25.07
N ALA A 25 2.72 6.08 25.84
CA ALA A 25 2.52 6.23 27.28
C ALA A 25 3.78 6.93 27.83
N ALA A 26 3.72 8.25 27.99
CA ALA A 26 4.77 9.01 28.62
C ALA A 26 4.92 8.51 30.07
N GLY A 27 5.86 7.60 30.30
CA GLY A 27 6.33 7.19 31.61
C GLY A 27 7.08 8.29 32.37
N THR A 28 6.72 9.57 32.16
CA THR A 28 7.38 10.74 32.76
C THR A 28 6.42 11.64 33.52
N GLY A 29 5.20 11.17 33.82
CA GLY A 29 4.27 11.84 34.73
C GLY A 29 3.50 10.85 35.60
N ALA A 30 3.95 10.70 36.85
CA ALA A 30 3.30 10.02 37.97
C ALA A 30 3.47 8.49 38.19
N ASN A 31 4.05 7.69 37.29
CA ASN A 31 4.46 6.31 37.66
C ASN A 31 5.48 5.65 36.71
N PRO A 32 6.75 5.43 37.12
CA PRO A 32 7.80 4.86 36.24
C PRO A 32 7.69 3.35 35.96
N ASN A 33 6.81 2.60 36.65
CA ASN A 33 6.79 1.11 36.62
C ASN A 33 5.55 0.49 35.95
N GLY A 34 4.93 1.19 34.99
CA GLY A 34 4.09 0.53 33.96
C GLY A 34 2.69 0.06 34.35
N LYS A 35 2.19 0.34 35.58
CA LYS A 35 0.78 0.14 35.93
C LYS A 35 0.19 1.38 36.61
N ASN A 36 -0.95 1.85 36.10
CA ASN A 36 -1.68 3.00 36.63
C ASN A 36 -2.63 2.54 37.75
N TRP A 37 -2.08 2.30 38.95
CA TRP A 37 -2.89 1.98 40.13
C TRP A 37 -3.50 3.25 40.71
N VAL A 38 -4.81 3.26 40.93
CA VAL A 38 -5.51 4.38 41.59
C VAL A 38 -5.70 4.05 43.07
N GLY A 39 -5.11 4.85 43.96
CA GLY A 39 -5.32 4.74 45.40
C GLY A 39 -6.70 5.27 45.83
N LYS A 40 -7.21 4.80 46.99
CA LYS A 40 -8.55 5.13 47.50
C LYS A 40 -8.81 6.63 47.73
N ASP A 41 -7.75 7.42 47.92
CA ASP A 41 -7.80 8.87 48.15
C ASP A 41 -7.03 9.68 47.07
N SER A 42 -6.76 9.09 45.89
CA SER A 42 -5.99 9.77 44.83
C SER A 42 -6.90 10.58 43.89
N THR A 43 -6.63 11.88 43.74
CA THR A 43 -7.32 12.78 42.79
C THR A 43 -6.59 12.94 41.45
N ALA A 44 -5.35 12.45 41.34
CA ALA A 44 -4.57 12.49 40.11
C ALA A 44 -4.68 11.14 39.37
N ILE A 45 -5.33 11.17 38.20
CA ILE A 45 -5.46 10.04 37.28
C ILE A 45 -4.46 10.26 36.14
N ALA A 46 -3.66 9.24 35.80
CA ALA A 46 -2.77 9.29 34.65
C ALA A 46 -3.59 9.40 33.35
N GLY A 47 -3.50 10.54 32.67
CA GLY A 47 -4.10 10.73 31.35
C GLY A 47 -3.28 10.03 30.27
N VAL A 48 -3.95 9.41 29.30
CA VAL A 48 -3.31 8.97 28.06
C VAL A 48 -3.06 10.23 27.23
N ASN A 49 -1.79 10.62 27.08
CA ASN A 49 -1.44 11.71 26.18
C ASN A 49 -1.30 11.13 24.76
N VAL A 50 -1.93 11.78 23.79
CA VAL A 50 -1.91 11.37 22.39
C VAL A 50 -1.32 12.53 21.61
N ASP A 51 -0.08 12.39 21.15
CA ASP A 51 0.54 13.38 20.26
C ASP A 51 -0.06 13.20 18.86
N ILE A 52 -0.98 14.10 18.50
CA ILE A 52 -1.70 14.13 17.22
C ILE A 52 -0.96 15.09 16.28
N GLY A 53 -0.07 14.56 15.45
CA GLY A 53 0.45 15.30 14.29
C GLY A 53 -0.56 15.25 13.15
N LYS A 54 -0.97 16.42 12.63
CA LYS A 54 -1.83 16.50 11.44
C LYS A 54 -0.95 16.59 10.19
N ASP A 55 -0.83 15.49 9.46
CA ASP A 55 -0.19 15.44 8.14
C ASP A 55 -1.27 15.60 7.05
N GLY A 56 -0.95 16.27 5.96
CA GLY A 56 -1.88 16.49 4.84
C GLY A 56 -1.18 16.34 3.50
N ASN A 57 -1.80 15.56 2.61
CA ASN A 57 -1.35 15.38 1.23
C ASN A 57 -2.32 16.09 0.28
N PRO A 58 -1.82 16.80 -0.74
CA PRO A 58 -2.68 17.37 -1.78
C PRO A 58 -3.43 16.28 -2.54
N LEU A 59 -4.66 16.60 -2.95
CA LEU A 59 -5.47 15.78 -3.87
C LEU A 59 -5.29 16.31 -5.29
N ASN A 60 -4.55 15.58 -6.10
CA ASN A 60 -4.18 16.06 -7.43
C ASN A 60 -5.24 15.66 -8.45
N LEU A 61 -5.65 16.62 -9.28
CA LEU A 61 -6.58 16.38 -10.37
C LEU A 61 -5.87 15.60 -11.48
N TRP A 62 -6.45 14.47 -11.84
CA TRP A 62 -6.09 13.71 -13.03
C TRP A 62 -7.24 13.82 -14.02
N GLY A 63 -6.92 14.00 -15.30
CA GLY A 63 -7.92 14.02 -16.34
C GLY A 63 -7.35 13.64 -17.69
N MET A 64 -8.20 13.04 -18.53
CA MET A 64 -7.87 12.71 -19.90
C MET A 64 -9.07 12.97 -20.81
N GLU A 65 -8.78 13.42 -22.02
CA GLU A 65 -9.78 13.75 -23.03
C GLU A 65 -9.85 12.66 -24.10
N LEU A 66 -11.06 12.22 -24.41
CA LEU A 66 -11.34 11.35 -25.55
C LEU A 66 -12.03 12.16 -26.63
N GLY A 67 -11.48 12.11 -27.84
CA GLY A 67 -12.02 12.82 -29.00
C GLY A 67 -12.24 11.89 -30.18
N TRP A 68 -13.35 12.07 -30.89
CA TRP A 68 -13.69 11.37 -32.13
C TRP A 68 -14.23 12.35 -33.16
N THR A 69 -14.01 12.08 -34.43
CA THR A 69 -14.74 12.79 -35.49
C THR A 69 -16.03 12.07 -35.85
N VAL A 70 -17.05 12.82 -36.28
CA VAL A 70 -18.33 12.23 -36.73
C VAL A 70 -18.13 11.27 -37.90
N VAL A 71 -17.16 11.54 -38.78
CA VAL A 71 -16.84 10.68 -39.93
C VAL A 71 -16.19 9.37 -39.49
N GLU A 72 -15.27 9.40 -38.52
CA GLU A 72 -14.67 8.19 -37.95
C GLU A 72 -15.71 7.33 -37.23
N LEU A 73 -16.64 7.94 -36.50
CA LEU A 73 -17.69 7.21 -35.80
C LEU A 73 -18.66 6.53 -36.77
N ALA A 74 -19.03 7.23 -37.86
CA ALA A 74 -19.85 6.66 -38.93
C ALA A 74 -19.12 5.51 -39.66
N ALA A 75 -17.83 5.69 -39.97
CA ALA A 75 -17.01 4.64 -40.58
C ALA A 75 -16.84 3.43 -39.65
N ALA A 76 -16.63 3.67 -38.34
CA ALA A 76 -16.52 2.64 -37.32
C ALA A 76 -17.81 1.80 -37.18
N GLN A 77 -18.98 2.43 -37.27
CA GLN A 77 -20.27 1.74 -37.29
C GLN A 77 -20.43 0.85 -38.52
N GLN A 78 -20.02 1.32 -39.71
CA GLN A 78 -20.13 0.55 -40.95
C GLN A 78 -19.16 -0.64 -41.01
N VAL A 79 -17.94 -0.48 -40.48
CA VAL A 79 -16.89 -1.52 -40.50
C VAL A 79 -17.02 -2.49 -39.31
N GLY A 80 -17.92 -2.21 -38.35
CA GLY A 80 -18.13 -3.05 -37.16
C GLY A 80 -16.95 -3.02 -36.18
N ARG A 81 -16.14 -1.96 -36.19
CA ARG A 81 -14.99 -1.78 -35.29
C ARG A 81 -15.24 -0.57 -34.39
N PRO A 82 -15.76 -0.76 -33.16
CA PRO A 82 -16.11 0.35 -32.29
C PRO A 82 -14.84 1.06 -31.77
N ILE A 83 -14.42 2.12 -32.44
CA ILE A 83 -13.29 2.97 -32.04
C ILE A 83 -13.56 3.73 -30.72
N ASP A 84 -14.84 3.92 -30.39
CA ASP A 84 -15.29 4.54 -29.14
C ASP A 84 -14.90 3.69 -27.92
N THR A 85 -15.34 2.42 -27.90
CA THR A 85 -15.04 1.50 -26.80
C THR A 85 -13.54 1.26 -26.66
N GLN A 86 -12.80 1.16 -27.77
CA GLN A 86 -11.34 0.99 -27.71
C GLN A 86 -10.62 2.18 -27.07
N LYS A 87 -11.04 3.42 -27.38
CA LYS A 87 -10.45 4.61 -26.75
C LYS A 87 -10.84 4.72 -25.26
N TYR A 88 -12.08 4.36 -24.93
CA TYR A 88 -12.53 4.31 -23.54
C TYR A 88 -11.79 3.25 -22.71
N ASP A 89 -11.61 2.04 -23.25
CA ASP A 89 -10.86 0.95 -22.60
C ASP A 89 -9.39 1.35 -22.41
N GLY A 90 -8.79 2.00 -23.41
CA GLY A 90 -7.44 2.55 -23.32
C GLY A 90 -7.30 3.60 -22.20
N MET A 91 -8.30 4.46 -22.04
CA MET A 91 -8.35 5.44 -20.95
C MET A 91 -8.50 4.78 -19.59
N GLN A 92 -9.40 3.82 -19.45
CA GLN A 92 -9.55 3.09 -18.19
C GLN A 92 -8.26 2.36 -17.82
N LEU A 93 -7.57 1.76 -18.80
CA LEU A 93 -6.28 1.11 -18.56
C LEU A 93 -5.24 2.11 -18.07
N LYS A 94 -5.12 3.28 -18.72
CA LYS A 94 -4.17 4.33 -18.30
C LYS A 94 -4.48 4.85 -16.90
N TRP A 95 -5.75 5.11 -16.60
CA TRP A 95 -6.22 5.46 -15.25
C TRP A 95 -5.79 4.41 -14.21
N GLN A 96 -5.99 3.12 -14.50
CA GLN A 96 -5.60 2.05 -13.59
C GLN A 96 -4.09 1.93 -13.44
N MET A 97 -3.30 2.21 -14.48
CA MET A 97 -1.84 2.20 -14.42
C MET A 97 -1.30 3.36 -13.57
N ASP A 98 -1.76 4.60 -13.81
CA ASP A 98 -1.27 5.79 -13.11
C ASP A 98 -1.64 5.76 -11.64
N ASN A 99 -2.87 5.34 -11.34
CA ASN A 99 -3.29 5.22 -9.96
C ASN A 99 -2.50 4.08 -9.24
N ASP A 100 -1.94 3.09 -9.96
CA ASP A 100 -1.19 1.98 -9.35
C ASP A 100 0.24 2.43 -9.04
N GLU A 101 0.84 3.17 -9.97
CA GLU A 101 2.07 3.91 -9.77
C GLU A 101 1.97 4.88 -8.59
N GLN A 102 0.89 5.66 -8.50
CA GLN A 102 0.65 6.59 -7.40
C GLN A 102 0.53 5.88 -6.04
N VAL A 103 -0.06 4.68 -6.00
CA VAL A 103 -0.18 3.91 -4.75
C VAL A 103 1.17 3.33 -4.32
N TYR A 104 1.97 2.78 -5.24
CA TYR A 104 3.20 2.08 -4.85
C TYR A 104 4.43 2.98 -4.79
N ILE A 105 4.55 3.92 -5.72
CA ILE A 105 5.71 4.83 -5.86
C ILE A 105 5.36 6.23 -5.35
N GLY A 106 4.15 6.69 -5.65
CA GLY A 106 3.81 8.11 -5.52
C GLY A 106 4.37 8.91 -6.70
N ASP A 107 4.61 10.20 -6.48
CA ASP A 107 5.10 11.13 -7.49
C ASP A 107 6.18 12.02 -6.89
N ASP A 108 7.42 11.85 -7.35
CA ASP A 108 8.57 12.62 -6.85
C ASP A 108 8.52 14.11 -7.26
N ALA A 109 7.88 14.46 -8.38
CA ALA A 109 7.74 15.86 -8.79
C ALA A 109 6.76 16.61 -7.87
N LEU A 110 5.77 15.90 -7.32
CA LEU A 110 4.79 16.43 -6.37
C LEU A 110 5.19 16.18 -4.91
N GLY A 111 6.35 15.54 -4.68
CA GLY A 111 6.85 15.19 -3.35
C GLY A 111 6.01 14.13 -2.63
N LEU A 112 5.11 13.45 -3.33
CA LEU A 112 4.19 12.47 -2.80
C LEU A 112 4.86 11.09 -2.73
N LYS A 113 4.78 10.44 -1.58
CA LYS A 113 5.34 9.11 -1.37
C LYS A 113 4.24 8.04 -1.46
N GLY A 114 4.57 6.93 -2.11
CA GLY A 114 3.74 5.74 -2.19
C GLY A 114 4.13 4.71 -1.12
N LEU A 115 3.45 3.58 -1.12
CA LEU A 115 3.60 2.53 -0.12
C LEU A 115 5.05 2.00 -0.03
N ALA A 116 5.83 2.03 -1.10
CA ALA A 116 7.17 1.46 -1.13
C ALA A 116 8.29 2.41 -0.69
N ASN A 117 8.00 3.70 -0.47
CA ASN A 117 9.01 4.72 -0.16
C ASN A 117 8.54 5.71 0.93
N LEU A 118 7.69 5.26 1.85
CA LEU A 118 7.25 6.08 2.98
C LEU A 118 8.42 6.41 3.93
N VAL A 119 8.42 7.63 4.46
CA VAL A 119 9.41 8.09 5.44
C VAL A 119 8.96 7.70 6.84
N GLY A 120 9.90 7.25 7.68
CA GLY A 120 9.63 6.87 9.08
C GLY A 120 9.14 5.44 9.26
N VAL A 121 9.18 4.62 8.21
CA VAL A 121 8.94 3.17 8.29
C VAL A 121 10.24 2.45 8.60
N THR A 122 10.19 1.44 9.47
CA THR A 122 11.36 0.64 9.83
C THR A 122 11.94 -0.06 8.60
N LEU A 123 13.23 0.19 8.34
CA LEU A 123 13.96 -0.39 7.23
C LEU A 123 15.04 -1.35 7.74
N ASN A 124 15.01 -2.58 7.24
CA ASN A 124 16.01 -3.61 7.51
C ASN A 124 16.65 -4.10 6.21
N ASN A 125 17.75 -4.83 6.32
CA ASN A 125 18.42 -5.45 5.17
C ASN A 125 18.43 -6.96 5.33
N ALA A 126 18.12 -7.68 4.25
CA ALA A 126 18.29 -9.11 4.20
C ALA A 126 19.80 -9.45 4.25
N PRO A 127 20.20 -10.47 5.03
CA PRO A 127 21.61 -10.85 5.15
C PRO A 127 22.18 -11.40 3.84
N LYS A 128 21.33 -12.01 3.01
CA LYS A 128 21.66 -12.58 1.70
C LYS A 128 20.48 -12.39 0.74
N THR A 129 20.78 -12.40 -0.56
CA THR A 129 19.73 -12.47 -1.60
C THR A 129 19.04 -13.83 -1.55
N TRP A 130 17.73 -13.87 -1.74
CA TRP A 130 16.93 -15.09 -1.70
C TRP A 130 17.31 -16.09 -2.79
N ALA A 131 17.83 -15.60 -3.91
CA ALA A 131 18.40 -16.44 -4.96
C ALA A 131 19.49 -17.39 -4.41
N ASN A 132 20.33 -16.90 -3.50
CA ASN A 132 21.44 -17.65 -2.89
C ASN A 132 21.13 -18.20 -1.49
N SER A 133 19.96 -17.89 -0.95
CA SER A 133 19.56 -18.29 0.41
C SER A 133 18.94 -19.68 0.42
N THR A 134 19.06 -20.39 1.52
CA THR A 134 18.34 -21.65 1.77
C THR A 134 16.85 -21.38 2.09
N ASN A 135 16.02 -22.43 2.07
CA ASN A 135 14.61 -22.30 2.43
C ASN A 135 14.43 -21.77 3.87
N ASP A 136 15.27 -22.20 4.80
CA ASP A 136 15.23 -21.77 6.20
C ASP A 136 15.66 -20.30 6.34
N GLU A 137 16.71 -19.88 5.62
CA GLU A 137 17.15 -18.48 5.62
C GLU A 137 16.07 -17.52 5.06
N ILE A 138 15.29 -17.98 4.07
CA ILE A 138 14.15 -17.22 3.53
C ILE A 138 13.03 -17.13 4.58
N LEU A 139 12.73 -18.23 5.27
CA LEU A 139 11.73 -18.26 6.34
C LEU A 139 12.11 -17.32 7.48
N ASP A 140 13.37 -17.33 7.90
CA ASP A 140 13.88 -16.42 8.91
C ASP A 140 13.78 -14.96 8.45
N SER A 141 14.06 -14.68 7.18
CA SER A 141 13.88 -13.34 6.60
C SER A 141 12.42 -12.87 6.68
N VAL A 142 11.46 -13.74 6.36
CA VAL A 142 10.02 -13.42 6.41
C VAL A 142 9.53 -13.27 7.86
N ASN A 143 9.97 -14.15 8.77
CA ASN A 143 9.60 -14.01 10.18
C ASN A 143 10.24 -12.78 10.82
N SER A 144 11.45 -12.39 10.40
CA SER A 144 12.12 -11.19 10.89
C SER A 144 11.37 -9.90 10.51
N ILE A 145 10.88 -9.76 9.26
CA ILE A 145 10.11 -8.56 8.89
C ILE A 145 8.79 -8.47 9.68
N LEU A 146 8.12 -9.60 9.90
CA LEU A 146 6.89 -9.65 10.69
C LEU A 146 7.14 -9.33 12.17
N SER A 147 8.19 -9.91 12.77
CA SER A 147 8.52 -9.67 14.18
C SER A 147 9.04 -8.25 14.42
N ASN A 148 9.79 -7.68 13.48
CA ASN A 148 10.25 -6.29 13.56
C ASN A 148 9.09 -5.30 13.48
N SER A 149 8.12 -5.53 12.59
CA SER A 149 6.92 -4.70 12.54
C SER A 149 6.06 -4.88 13.80
N TRP A 150 5.94 -6.10 14.31
CA TRP A 150 5.22 -6.36 15.54
C TRP A 150 5.88 -5.65 16.74
N ALA A 151 7.20 -5.72 16.87
CA ALA A 151 7.96 -5.01 17.90
C ALA A 151 7.85 -3.48 17.76
N ALA A 152 7.95 -2.94 16.54
CA ALA A 152 7.80 -1.51 16.28
C ALA A 152 6.41 -0.99 16.67
N SER A 153 5.36 -1.80 16.47
CA SER A 153 3.99 -1.49 16.90
C SER A 153 3.73 -1.67 18.41
N GLY A 154 4.77 -1.93 19.22
CA GLY A 154 4.62 -2.22 20.65
C GLY A 154 3.91 -3.54 20.94
N TYR A 155 4.07 -4.53 20.05
CA TYR A 155 3.42 -5.84 20.09
C TYR A 155 1.89 -5.80 19.96
N SER A 156 1.33 -4.73 19.39
CA SER A 156 -0.12 -4.57 19.25
C SER A 156 -0.72 -5.31 18.06
N ILE A 157 -0.03 -5.33 16.91
CA ILE A 157 -0.54 -5.96 15.69
C ILE A 157 0.58 -6.63 14.88
N VAL A 158 0.32 -7.85 14.39
CA VAL A 158 1.20 -8.52 13.44
C VAL A 158 0.70 -8.25 12.02
N PRO A 159 1.56 -7.87 11.07
CA PRO A 159 1.17 -7.67 9.67
C PRO A 159 0.51 -8.89 9.05
N SER A 160 -0.57 -8.68 8.29
CA SER A 160 -1.32 -9.74 7.57
C SER A 160 -0.90 -9.90 6.12
N ASP A 161 -0.29 -8.87 5.54
CA ASP A 161 0.00 -8.79 4.12
C ASP A 161 1.51 -8.64 3.89
N LEU A 162 2.04 -9.51 3.03
CA LEU A 162 3.41 -9.41 2.54
C LEU A 162 3.41 -9.16 1.04
N ARG A 163 4.17 -8.16 0.60
CA ARG A 163 4.38 -7.86 -0.81
C ARG A 163 5.84 -8.06 -1.15
N ILE A 164 6.07 -8.83 -2.21
CA ILE A 164 7.40 -9.18 -2.70
C ILE A 164 7.48 -8.94 -4.20
N PRO A 165 8.68 -8.77 -4.77
CA PRO A 165 8.82 -8.63 -6.21
C PRO A 165 8.50 -9.95 -6.94
N PRO A 166 8.15 -9.89 -8.25
CA PRO A 166 7.69 -11.06 -8.99
C PRO A 166 8.72 -12.18 -9.13
N GLU A 167 10.02 -11.86 -9.18
CA GLU A 167 11.10 -12.85 -9.32
C GLU A 167 11.20 -13.71 -8.05
N GLN A 168 11.18 -13.07 -6.90
CA GLN A 168 11.15 -13.72 -5.60
C GLN A 168 9.85 -14.51 -5.41
N TYR A 169 8.71 -13.99 -5.85
CA TYR A 169 7.46 -14.75 -5.81
C TYR A 169 7.53 -16.05 -6.64
N SER A 170 8.08 -15.97 -7.84
CA SER A 170 8.32 -17.15 -8.70
C SER A 170 9.29 -18.15 -8.05
N LEU A 171 10.33 -17.66 -7.36
CA LEU A 171 11.27 -18.49 -6.60
C LEU A 171 10.55 -19.26 -5.47
N LEU A 172 9.70 -18.59 -4.69
CA LEU A 172 8.94 -19.21 -3.60
C LEU A 172 7.92 -20.24 -4.12
N ALA A 173 7.33 -19.99 -5.29
CA ALA A 173 6.36 -20.90 -5.89
C ALA A 173 7.02 -22.16 -6.49
N SER A 174 8.24 -22.03 -7.03
CA SER A 174 8.98 -23.13 -7.67
C SER A 174 9.79 -24.00 -6.70
N ARG A 175 10.26 -23.43 -5.58
CA ARG A 175 10.97 -24.21 -4.55
C ARG A 175 10.00 -25.05 -3.71
N LYS A 176 10.36 -26.31 -3.53
CA LYS A 176 9.72 -27.21 -2.56
C LYS A 176 10.32 -26.98 -1.18
N VAL A 177 9.53 -27.12 -0.12
CA VAL A 177 9.98 -26.95 1.28
C VAL A 177 11.04 -27.99 1.64
N SER A 178 10.85 -29.24 1.22
CA SER A 178 11.80 -30.34 1.34
C SER A 178 11.51 -31.39 0.26
N GLU A 179 12.42 -32.34 0.04
CA GLU A 179 12.16 -33.45 -0.91
C GLU A 179 11.00 -34.35 -0.45
N ALA A 180 10.73 -34.43 0.86
CA ALA A 180 9.63 -35.20 1.43
C ALA A 180 8.30 -34.42 1.49
N GLY A 181 8.35 -33.09 1.40
CA GLY A 181 7.19 -32.21 1.46
C GLY A 181 6.61 -31.91 0.08
N ASN A 182 5.36 -32.30 -0.16
CA ASN A 182 4.64 -32.02 -1.42
C ASN A 182 4.10 -30.58 -1.54
N GLN A 183 4.53 -29.65 -0.68
CA GLN A 183 4.06 -28.26 -0.67
C GLN A 183 5.16 -27.30 -1.14
N SER A 184 4.75 -26.24 -1.85
CA SER A 184 5.65 -25.15 -2.23
C SER A 184 6.04 -24.33 -1.00
N LEU A 185 7.22 -23.72 -1.06
CA LEU A 185 7.69 -22.82 0.01
C LEU A 185 6.70 -21.67 0.24
N LEU A 186 6.06 -21.17 -0.81
CA LEU A 186 5.01 -20.16 -0.71
C LEU A 186 3.84 -20.59 0.20
N THR A 187 3.28 -21.79 -0.02
CA THR A 187 2.15 -22.29 0.79
C THR A 187 2.60 -22.54 2.22
N TYR A 188 3.82 -23.01 2.42
CA TYR A 188 4.37 -23.24 3.74
C TYR A 188 4.56 -21.93 4.52
N LEU A 189 5.10 -20.89 3.89
CA LEU A 189 5.25 -19.56 4.50
C LEU A 189 3.90 -18.90 4.80
N ALA A 190 2.89 -19.13 3.97
CA ALA A 190 1.56 -18.59 4.23
C ALA A 190 0.94 -19.13 5.54
N VAL A 191 1.21 -20.38 5.90
CA VAL A 191 0.57 -21.08 7.02
C VAL A 191 1.46 -21.20 8.27
N ASN A 192 2.79 -21.24 8.12
CA ASN A 192 3.73 -21.48 9.22
C ASN A 192 4.47 -20.22 9.68
N THR A 193 3.89 -19.05 9.46
CA THR A 193 4.43 -17.77 9.92
C THR A 193 3.74 -17.27 11.19
N ILE A 194 4.41 -16.38 11.92
CA ILE A 194 3.91 -15.77 13.17
C ILE A 194 2.53 -15.14 12.97
N ALA A 195 2.26 -14.59 11.78
CA ALA A 195 0.97 -14.01 11.41
C ALA A 195 -0.18 -15.02 11.55
N PHE A 196 -0.01 -16.26 11.10
CA PHE A 196 -1.05 -17.29 11.21
C PHE A 196 -1.32 -17.66 12.67
N HIS A 197 -0.26 -17.83 13.47
CA HIS A 197 -0.38 -18.24 14.87
C HIS A 197 -0.99 -17.15 15.77
N GLN A 198 -0.76 -15.88 15.44
CA GLN A 198 -1.26 -14.75 16.24
C GLN A 198 -2.61 -14.21 15.75
N ASN A 199 -2.80 -14.08 14.43
CA ASN A 199 -4.00 -13.48 13.85
C ASN A 199 -5.05 -14.53 13.43
N GLY A 200 -4.69 -15.81 13.35
CA GLY A 200 -5.58 -16.89 12.90
C GLY A 200 -5.87 -16.88 11.39
N VAL A 201 -5.20 -16.00 10.62
CA VAL A 201 -5.36 -15.85 9.17
C VAL A 201 -4.01 -16.09 8.48
N PRO A 202 -3.96 -16.87 7.38
CA PRO A 202 -2.73 -17.07 6.64
C PRO A 202 -2.15 -15.76 6.12
N LEU A 203 -0.82 -15.66 6.08
CA LEU A 203 -0.13 -14.49 5.54
C LEU A 203 -0.43 -14.35 4.04
N GLU A 204 -0.98 -13.21 3.63
CA GLU A 204 -1.27 -12.97 2.21
C GLU A 204 -0.01 -12.49 1.49
N ILE A 205 0.65 -13.39 0.77
CA ILE A 205 1.84 -13.08 -0.05
C ILE A 205 1.40 -12.76 -1.48
N LYS A 206 1.70 -11.56 -1.98
CA LYS A 206 1.43 -11.15 -3.37
C LYS A 206 2.65 -10.59 -4.07
N ALA A 207 2.73 -10.83 -5.38
CA ALA A 207 3.74 -10.26 -6.25
C ALA A 207 3.39 -8.82 -6.66
N VAL A 208 4.33 -7.88 -6.48
CA VAL A 208 4.17 -6.48 -6.88
C VAL A 208 5.37 -6.03 -7.71
N LYS A 209 5.13 -5.64 -8.97
CA LYS A 209 6.17 -5.25 -9.93
C LYS A 209 7.03 -4.06 -9.48
N TRP A 210 6.45 -3.15 -8.69
CA TRP A 210 7.09 -1.88 -8.30
C TRP A 210 8.15 -2.02 -7.19
N LEU A 211 8.27 -3.21 -6.60
CA LEU A 211 9.23 -3.50 -5.53
C LEU A 211 10.61 -3.89 -6.04
N LYS A 212 10.73 -4.17 -7.34
CA LYS A 212 12.01 -4.47 -7.98
C LYS A 212 12.90 -3.23 -7.99
N GLY A 213 14.13 -3.37 -7.49
CA GLY A 213 15.14 -2.31 -7.43
C GLY A 213 14.80 -1.11 -6.55
N ARG A 214 13.81 -1.24 -5.65
CA ARG A 214 13.30 -0.12 -4.83
C ARG A 214 14.04 0.07 -3.51
N GLY A 215 14.80 -0.94 -3.10
CA GLY A 215 15.64 -0.91 -1.92
C GLY A 215 16.88 -0.04 -2.09
N VAL A 216 17.53 0.25 -0.96
CA VAL A 216 18.79 1.01 -0.92
C VAL A 216 19.82 0.33 -1.83
N GLY A 217 20.44 1.13 -2.71
CA GLY A 217 21.42 0.63 -3.68
C GLY A 217 20.83 -0.11 -4.88
N GLY A 218 19.53 0.09 -5.19
CA GLY A 218 18.87 -0.54 -6.34
C GLY A 218 18.57 -2.03 -6.13
N LYS A 219 18.49 -2.46 -4.86
CA LYS A 219 18.16 -3.82 -4.48
C LYS A 219 16.65 -4.03 -4.44
N ASP A 220 16.22 -5.28 -4.46
CA ASP A 220 14.80 -5.60 -4.34
C ASP A 220 14.30 -5.43 -2.89
N ARG A 221 13.05 -4.97 -2.74
CA ARG A 221 12.42 -4.68 -1.45
C ARG A 221 11.24 -5.60 -1.19
N MET A 222 11.07 -6.09 0.04
CA MET A 222 9.78 -6.59 0.51
C MET A 222 9.15 -5.65 1.52
N ILE A 223 7.82 -5.71 1.59
CA ILE A 223 7.00 -4.86 2.46
C ILE A 223 6.04 -5.75 3.23
N ALA A 224 5.99 -5.58 4.54
CA ALA A 224 4.95 -6.13 5.40
C ALA A 224 4.05 -5.00 5.92
N TYR A 225 2.74 -5.17 5.83
CA TYR A 225 1.75 -4.26 6.40
C TYR A 225 0.42 -5.00 6.67
N THR A 226 -0.55 -4.30 7.25
CA THR A 226 -1.93 -4.79 7.43
C THR A 226 -2.85 -3.98 6.52
N ASN A 227 -3.54 -4.65 5.59
CA ASN A 227 -4.46 -4.00 4.66
C ASN A 227 -5.83 -3.69 5.30
N ASP A 228 -5.84 -2.79 6.29
CA ASP A 228 -7.04 -2.21 6.89
C ASP A 228 -7.00 -0.68 6.74
N LYS A 229 -8.15 -0.07 6.42
CA LYS A 229 -8.34 1.39 6.30
C LYS A 229 -7.87 2.14 7.56
N LYS A 230 -7.83 1.47 8.71
CA LYS A 230 -7.29 2.02 9.97
C LYS A 230 -5.78 2.24 9.97
N TYR A 231 -5.01 1.44 9.24
CA TYR A 231 -3.54 1.50 9.23
C TYR A 231 -3.01 2.16 7.97
N VAL A 232 -3.49 1.74 6.80
CA VAL A 232 -3.04 2.24 5.50
C VAL A 232 -4.26 2.51 4.63
N ARG A 233 -4.33 3.72 4.07
CA ARG A 233 -5.45 4.11 3.22
C ARG A 233 -5.00 4.98 2.06
N TYR A 234 -5.82 4.99 1.02
CA TYR A 234 -5.57 5.77 -0.18
C TYR A 234 -6.83 6.55 -0.58
N PRO A 235 -6.85 7.89 -0.45
CA PRO A 235 -7.97 8.72 -0.88
C PRO A 235 -8.03 8.81 -2.40
N LEU A 236 -9.22 8.53 -2.93
CA LEU A 236 -9.48 8.46 -4.36
C LEU A 236 -10.88 8.97 -4.65
N VAL A 237 -10.99 9.95 -5.54
CA VAL A 237 -12.27 10.33 -6.14
C VAL A 237 -12.42 9.54 -7.45
N PRO A 238 -13.50 8.76 -7.63
CA PRO A 238 -13.70 7.97 -8.83
C PRO A 238 -13.79 8.85 -10.07
N LEU A 239 -13.48 8.25 -11.23
CA LEU A 239 -13.53 8.94 -12.51
C LEU A 239 -14.97 9.37 -12.83
N GLN A 240 -15.14 10.64 -13.21
CA GLN A 240 -16.39 11.23 -13.65
C GLN A 240 -16.22 11.76 -15.08
N SER A 241 -17.31 11.75 -15.85
CA SER A 241 -17.34 12.30 -17.20
C SER A 241 -18.01 13.66 -17.23
N VAL A 242 -17.47 14.55 -18.05
CA VAL A 242 -18.16 15.76 -18.50
C VAL A 242 -19.06 15.38 -19.69
N PRO A 243 -20.27 15.98 -19.83
CA PRO A 243 -21.08 15.80 -21.03
C PRO A 243 -20.31 16.07 -22.32
N ILE A 244 -20.65 15.32 -23.38
CA ILE A 244 -19.98 15.42 -24.69
C ILE A 244 -20.08 16.85 -25.21
N GLN A 245 -18.94 17.40 -25.62
CA GLN A 245 -18.83 18.70 -26.25
C GLN A 245 -18.61 18.53 -27.75
N TYR A 246 -19.37 19.28 -28.54
CA TYR A 246 -19.21 19.33 -29.98
C TYR A 246 -18.28 20.49 -30.35
N ARG A 247 -17.21 20.19 -31.09
CA ARG A 247 -16.29 21.18 -31.63
C ARG A 247 -16.12 20.95 -33.13
N GLY A 248 -16.95 21.64 -33.92
CA GLY A 248 -17.02 21.39 -35.36
C GLY A 248 -17.45 19.94 -35.64
N LEU A 249 -16.60 19.18 -36.31
CA LEU A 249 -16.83 17.75 -36.58
C LEU A 249 -16.34 16.81 -35.46
N TYR A 250 -15.76 17.36 -34.38
CA TYR A 250 -15.29 16.57 -33.25
C TYR A 250 -16.36 16.46 -32.16
N GLN A 251 -16.45 15.27 -31.58
CA GLN A 251 -17.14 14.96 -30.33
C GLN A 251 -16.08 14.66 -29.28
N ILE A 252 -16.10 15.39 -28.18
CA ILE A 252 -15.07 15.35 -27.15
C ILE A 252 -15.72 15.04 -25.80
N ALA A 253 -15.19 14.06 -25.07
CA ALA A 253 -15.57 13.72 -23.71
C ALA A 253 -14.35 13.78 -22.80
N THR A 254 -14.37 14.68 -21.82
CA THR A 254 -13.32 14.80 -20.81
C THR A 254 -13.69 13.96 -19.58
N TYR A 255 -12.79 13.12 -19.15
CA TYR A 255 -12.90 12.36 -17.91
C TYR A 255 -11.91 12.90 -16.88
N TYR A 256 -12.35 13.02 -15.64
CA TYR A 256 -11.52 13.54 -14.56
C TYR A 256 -11.81 12.85 -13.23
N GLY A 257 -10.81 12.84 -12.35
CA GLY A 257 -10.88 12.31 -10.99
C GLY A 257 -9.76 12.91 -10.15
N LYS A 258 -9.78 12.71 -8.83
CA LYS A 258 -8.69 13.14 -7.95
C LYS A 258 -7.94 11.94 -7.39
N LEU A 259 -6.63 11.94 -7.56
CA LEU A 259 -5.71 10.96 -6.99
C LEU A 259 -5.02 11.58 -5.78
N GLY A 260 -5.17 10.96 -4.62
CA GLY A 260 -4.40 11.33 -3.44
C GLY A 260 -3.05 10.64 -3.39
N ALA A 261 -2.47 10.58 -2.19
CA ALA A 261 -1.28 9.81 -1.88
C ALA A 261 -1.55 8.83 -0.73
N VAL A 262 -0.67 7.85 -0.56
CA VAL A 262 -0.83 6.85 0.50
C VAL A 262 -0.70 7.53 1.86
N GLU A 263 -1.69 7.29 2.72
CA GLU A 263 -1.75 7.81 4.08
C GLU A 263 -1.47 6.66 5.06
N PRO A 264 -0.25 6.55 5.61
CA PRO A 264 0.01 5.67 6.74
C PRO A 264 -0.46 6.36 8.03
N VAL A 265 -1.54 5.86 8.62
CA VAL A 265 -2.08 6.37 9.89
C VAL A 265 -1.21 5.92 11.06
N TYR A 266 -0.70 4.69 10.98
CA TYR A 266 0.26 4.10 11.91
C TYR A 266 1.44 3.59 11.10
N LYS A 267 2.56 4.32 11.10
CA LYS A 267 3.75 3.99 10.29
C LYS A 267 4.51 2.81 10.87
N GLU A 268 4.41 2.61 12.18
CA GLU A 268 5.04 1.55 12.96
C GLU A 268 4.54 0.14 12.62
N THR A 269 3.32 0.03 12.05
CA THR A 269 2.76 -1.25 11.60
C THR A 269 3.23 -1.66 10.20
N LEU A 270 4.13 -0.89 9.60
CA LEU A 270 4.78 -1.20 8.33
C LEU A 270 6.25 -1.50 8.59
N SER A 271 6.81 -2.41 7.79
CA SER A 271 8.26 -2.63 7.76
C SER A 271 8.72 -2.93 6.35
N TYR A 272 9.96 -2.54 6.07
CA TYR A 272 10.66 -2.83 4.83
C TYR A 272 11.87 -3.72 5.08
N VAL A 273 12.17 -4.61 4.14
CA VAL A 273 13.46 -5.31 4.08
C VAL A 273 14.01 -5.20 2.65
N ASP A 274 15.25 -4.75 2.54
CA ASP A 274 15.97 -4.58 1.27
C ASP A 274 16.99 -5.70 1.05
N GLY A 275 17.24 -6.06 -0.21
CA GLY A 275 18.29 -7.00 -0.59
C GLY A 275 17.88 -8.46 -0.65
N ILE A 276 16.58 -8.73 -0.83
CA ILE A 276 16.02 -10.06 -1.05
C ILE A 276 16.19 -10.55 -2.49
#